data_AF-A0A7J3DMM5-F1
#
_entry.id   AF-A0A7J3DMM5-F1
#
_cell.length_a   1.000
_cell.length_b   1.000
_cell.length_c   1.000
_cell.angle_alpha   90.00
_cell.angle_beta   90.00
_cell.angle_gamma   90.00
#
_symmetry.space_group_name_H-M   'P 1'
#
loop_
_entity.id
_entity.type
_entity.pdbx_description
1 polymer ?
#
loop_
_entity_poly.entity_id
_entity_poly.type
_entity_poly.pdbx_seq_one_letter_code
_entity_poly.pdbx_strand_id
1 'polypeptide(L)'
;MGKMINASILLLIFAPLLFTEIIGDFMLVLKIFALISIITFILNHVGNTPIAGLLIIGVSWFVLFDYWNFFGGIYLFYVLLTLGISGMLVDLFFISGMVGDRNASSAEDNSPVSSSLDLAQRSSRLEAARKMHSMHARPRGMMRR
;
A
#
# COMPACT_ATOMS: atom_id res chain seq x y z
N MET A 1 -7.81 42.24 -43.75
CA MET A 1 -7.47 40.88 -44.21
C MET A 1 -7.03 40.06 -42.99
N GLY A 2 -7.98 39.72 -42.12
CA GLY A 2 -7.72 38.99 -40.88
C GLY A 2 -7.66 37.49 -41.19
N LYS A 3 -6.47 36.90 -41.17
CA LYS A 3 -6.32 35.44 -41.25
C LYS A 3 -6.94 34.85 -39.98
N MET A 4 -8.07 34.19 -40.13
CA MET A 4 -8.57 33.26 -39.12
C MET A 4 -7.50 32.20 -38.91
N ILE A 5 -6.76 32.29 -37.81
CA ILE A 5 -5.85 31.23 -37.39
C ILE A 5 -6.75 30.04 -37.08
N ASN A 6 -6.69 29.00 -37.92
CA ASN A 6 -7.49 27.79 -37.73
C ASN A 6 -7.19 27.20 -36.35
N ALA A 7 -8.23 26.81 -35.61
CA ALA A 7 -8.10 26.20 -34.29
C ALA A 7 -7.14 24.99 -34.29
N SER A 8 -7.06 24.26 -35.41
CA SER A 8 -6.11 23.15 -35.60
C SER A 8 -4.65 23.58 -35.57
N ILE A 9 -4.32 24.79 -36.06
CA ILE A 9 -2.95 25.34 -36.04
C ILE A 9 -2.59 25.81 -34.62
N LEU A 10 -3.55 26.42 -33.90
CA LEU A 10 -3.38 26.76 -32.49
C LEU A 10 -3.16 25.50 -31.64
N LEU A 11 -3.93 24.44 -31.87
CA LEU A 11 -3.80 23.17 -31.15
C LEU A 11 -2.45 22.49 -31.44
N LEU A 12 -1.97 22.53 -32.68
CA LEU A 12 -0.66 21.99 -33.07
C LEU A 12 0.53 22.70 -32.40
N ILE A 13 0.40 23.97 -32.06
CA ILE A 13 1.46 24.78 -31.43
C ILE A 13 1.35 24.74 -29.91
N PHE A 14 0.13 24.86 -29.36
CA PHE A 14 -0.08 24.89 -27.92
C PHE A 14 -0.02 23.51 -27.26
N ALA A 15 -0.46 22.43 -27.93
CA ALA A 15 -0.38 21.09 -27.35
C ALA A 15 1.05 20.66 -27.00
N PRO A 16 2.06 20.74 -27.89
CA PRO A 16 3.42 20.37 -27.52
C PRO A 16 4.01 21.31 -26.47
N LEU A 17 3.65 22.60 -26.47
CA LEU A 17 4.10 23.57 -25.46
C LEU A 17 3.61 23.17 -24.06
N LEU A 18 2.30 22.88 -23.93
CA LEU A 18 1.70 22.42 -22.67
C LEU A 18 2.29 21.09 -22.22
N PHE A 19 2.53 20.15 -23.14
CA PHE A 19 3.20 18.90 -22.81
C PHE A 19 4.64 19.14 -22.31
N THR A 20 5.42 20.03 -22.92
CA THR A 20 6.79 20.30 -22.46
C THR A 20 6.84 20.92 -21.06
N GLU A 21 5.91 21.80 -20.72
CA GLU A 21 5.81 22.40 -19.39
C GLU A 21 5.45 21.35 -18.33
N ILE A 22 4.44 20.52 -18.62
CA ILE A 22 4.00 19.45 -17.72
C ILE A 22 5.11 18.41 -17.50
N ILE A 23 5.81 17.99 -18.57
CA ILE A 23 6.95 17.07 -18.44
C ILE A 23 8.08 17.70 -17.62
N GLY A 24 8.32 19.00 -17.78
CA GLY A 24 9.30 19.75 -16.98
C GLY A 24 8.97 19.70 -15.48
N ASP A 25 7.71 19.93 -15.14
CA ASP A 25 7.22 19.86 -13.75
C ASP A 25 7.35 18.46 -13.17
N PHE A 26 6.96 17.41 -13.92
CA PHE A 26 7.13 16.02 -13.47
C PHE A 26 8.60 15.64 -13.26
N MET A 27 9.50 16.12 -14.12
CA MET A 27 10.94 15.90 -13.97
C MET A 27 11.49 16.57 -12.72
N LEU A 28 11.04 17.79 -12.40
CA LEU A 28 11.40 18.48 -11.18
C LEU A 28 10.93 17.71 -9.95
N VAL A 29 9.67 17.25 -9.95
CA VAL A 29 9.12 16.41 -8.88
C VAL A 29 9.96 15.14 -8.68
N LEU A 30 10.30 14.45 -9.77
CA LEU A 30 11.11 13.23 -9.70
C LEU A 30 12.51 13.51 -9.10
N LYS A 31 13.12 14.66 -9.44
CA LYS A 31 14.40 15.08 -8.86
C LYS A 31 14.30 15.35 -7.36
N ILE A 32 13.21 15.98 -6.91
CA ILE A 32 12.97 16.21 -5.48
C ILE A 32 12.83 14.86 -4.74
N PHE A 33 12.07 13.93 -5.29
CA PHE A 33 11.92 12.59 -4.70
C PHE A 33 13.26 11.84 -4.62
N ALA A 34 14.06 11.89 -5.68
CA ALA A 34 15.39 11.30 -5.68
C ALA A 34 16.31 11.97 -4.64
N LEU A 35 16.27 13.30 -4.52
CA LEU A 35 17.05 14.04 -3.51
C LEU A 35 16.67 13.61 -2.09
N ILE A 36 15.37 13.55 -1.78
CA ILE A 36 14.89 13.10 -0.47
C ILE A 36 15.34 11.66 -0.22
N SER A 37 15.21 10.78 -1.21
CA SER A 37 15.67 9.39 -1.11
C SER A 37 17.16 9.29 -0.80
N ILE A 38 18.01 10.11 -1.44
CA ILE A 38 19.46 10.15 -1.19
C ILE A 38 19.74 10.62 0.24
N ILE A 39 19.10 11.71 0.67
CA ILE A 39 19.24 12.24 2.03
C ILE A 39 18.85 11.17 3.06
N THR A 40 17.67 10.57 2.91
CA THR A 40 17.17 9.53 3.81
C THR A 40 18.08 8.30 3.80
N PHE A 41 18.54 7.87 2.63
CA PHE A 41 19.45 6.73 2.51
C PHE A 41 20.75 6.97 3.29
N ILE A 42 21.38 8.13 3.08
CA ILE A 42 22.66 8.44 3.72
C ILE A 42 22.48 8.64 5.23
N LEU A 43 21.45 9.36 5.67
CA LEU A 43 21.18 9.55 7.09
C LEU A 43 20.88 8.23 7.81
N ASN A 44 20.18 7.30 7.16
CA ASN A 44 19.83 6.01 7.77
C ASN A 44 21.02 5.03 7.82
N HIS A 45 21.99 5.12 6.90
CA HIS A 45 23.12 4.20 6.83
C HIS A 45 24.40 4.73 7.48
N VAL A 46 24.68 6.03 7.32
CA VAL A 46 25.91 6.68 7.80
C VAL A 46 25.67 7.43 9.11
N GLY A 47 24.40 7.73 9.43
CA GLY A 47 24.03 8.53 10.59
C GLY A 47 24.24 10.03 10.39
N ASN A 48 23.97 10.82 11.43
CA ASN A 48 24.09 12.28 11.39
C ASN A 48 25.52 12.74 11.72
N THR A 49 26.46 12.38 10.86
CA THR A 49 27.87 12.77 10.99
C THR A 49 28.22 13.86 9.96
N PRO A 50 29.29 14.66 10.17
CA PRO A 50 29.73 15.64 9.18
C PRO A 50 30.07 15.01 7.81
N ILE A 51 30.52 13.75 7.82
CA ILE A 51 30.79 12.97 6.60
C ILE A 51 29.51 12.67 5.82
N ALA A 52 28.37 12.50 6.50
CA ALA A 52 27.08 12.29 5.86
C ALA A 52 26.65 13.53 5.07
N GLY A 53 26.90 14.73 5.59
CA GLY A 53 26.65 15.97 4.85
C GLY A 53 27.47 16.06 3.56
N LEU A 54 28.76 15.70 3.61
CA LEU A 54 29.63 15.68 2.43
C LEU A 54 29.15 14.65 1.39
N LEU A 55 28.78 13.46 1.85
CA LEU A 55 28.23 12.41 0.99
C LEU A 55 26.91 12.81 0.36
N ILE A 56 26.00 13.45 1.12
CA ILE A 56 24.74 13.95 0.59
C ILE A 56 25.00 14.94 -0.54
N ILE A 57 25.88 15.92 -0.32
CA ILE A 57 26.20 16.92 -1.34
C ILE A 57 26.83 16.27 -2.57
N GLY A 58 27.84 15.41 -2.39
CA GLY A 58 28.56 14.77 -3.49
C GLY A 58 27.66 13.83 -4.31
N VAL A 59 26.94 12.94 -3.64
CA VAL A 59 26.05 11.98 -4.30
C VAL A 59 24.86 12.69 -4.95
N SER A 60 24.25 13.66 -4.27
CA SER A 60 23.11 14.40 -4.85
C SER A 60 23.54 15.19 -6.08
N TRP A 61 24.71 15.84 -6.05
CA TRP A 61 25.22 16.58 -7.20
C TRP A 61 25.46 15.64 -8.40
N PHE A 62 26.14 14.52 -8.17
CA PHE A 62 26.44 13.53 -9.21
C PHE A 62 25.17 12.92 -9.83
N VAL A 63 24.21 12.53 -9.00
CA VAL A 63 22.99 11.84 -9.46
C VAL A 63 22.00 12.80 -10.13
N LEU A 64 21.83 14.03 -9.61
CA LEU A 64 20.79 14.96 -10.09
C LEU A 64 21.21 15.79 -11.31
N PHE A 65 22.50 16.04 -11.49
CA PHE A 65 23.02 16.91 -12.55
C PHE A 65 23.79 16.14 -13.62
N ASP A 66 24.67 15.21 -13.24
CA ASP A 66 25.60 14.58 -14.18
C ASP A 66 25.00 13.32 -14.82
N TYR A 67 24.37 12.46 -14.00
CA TYR A 67 23.82 11.16 -14.47
C TYR A 67 22.30 11.06 -14.49
N TRP A 68 21.58 12.19 -14.46
CA TRP A 68 20.12 12.19 -14.38
C TRP A 68 19.43 11.39 -15.48
N ASN A 69 19.94 11.43 -16.72
CA ASN A 69 19.32 10.70 -17.83
C ASN A 69 19.34 9.18 -17.64
N PHE A 70 20.36 8.66 -16.95
CA PHE A 70 20.47 7.23 -16.65
C PHE A 70 19.78 6.88 -15.33
N PHE A 71 20.12 7.61 -14.26
CA PHE A 71 19.56 7.37 -12.92
C PHE A 71 18.07 7.68 -12.83
N GLY A 72 17.60 8.73 -13.50
CA GLY A 72 16.19 9.11 -13.52
C GLY A 72 15.31 8.02 -14.15
N GLY A 73 15.79 7.38 -15.22
CA GLY A 73 15.08 6.25 -15.85
C GLY A 73 15.01 5.02 -14.94
N ILE A 74 16.13 4.65 -14.31
CA ILE A 74 16.19 3.53 -13.36
C ILE A 74 15.32 3.82 -12.13
N TYR A 75 15.39 5.04 -11.60
CA TYR A 75 14.61 5.47 -10.44
C TYR A 75 13.11 5.47 -10.75
N LEU A 76 12.72 5.97 -11.92
CA LEU A 76 11.34 5.93 -12.38
C LEU A 76 10.84 4.49 -12.47
N PHE A 77 11.63 3.58 -13.06
CA PHE A 77 11.28 2.17 -13.15
C PHE A 77 11.16 1.53 -11.75
N TYR A 78 12.08 1.84 -10.85
CA TYR A 78 12.04 1.40 -9.46
C TYR A 78 10.77 1.88 -8.74
N VAL A 79 10.39 3.15 -8.88
CA VAL A 79 9.16 3.70 -8.31
C VAL A 79 7.92 3.06 -8.93
N LEU A 80 7.89 2.85 -10.25
CA LEU A 80 6.78 2.19 -10.93
C LEU A 80 6.61 0.73 -10.46
N LEU A 81 7.72 0.02 -10.29
CA LEU A 81 7.73 -1.36 -9.83
C LEU A 81 7.29 -1.44 -8.36
N THR A 82 7.80 -0.58 -7.49
CA THR A 82 7.41 -0.55 -6.08
C THR A 82 5.96 -0.15 -5.88
N LEU A 83 5.46 0.86 -6.60
CA LEU A 83 4.04 1.23 -6.57
C LEU A 83 3.15 0.16 -7.21
N GLY A 84 3.57 -0.44 -8.32
CA GLY A 84 2.83 -1.49 -9.02
C GLY A 84 2.71 -2.77 -8.20
N ILE A 85 3.81 -3.24 -7.59
CA ILE A 85 3.79 -4.41 -6.70
C ILE A 85 3.02 -4.10 -5.41
N SER A 86 3.20 -2.91 -4.83
CA SER A 86 2.42 -2.50 -3.66
C SER A 86 0.92 -2.48 -3.96
N GLY A 87 0.52 -1.95 -5.12
CA GLY A 87 -0.86 -1.99 -5.60
C GLY A 87 -1.40 -3.41 -5.77
N MET A 88 -0.61 -4.30 -6.39
CA MET A 88 -1.00 -5.72 -6.52
C MET A 88 -1.13 -6.43 -5.17
N LEU A 89 -0.27 -6.12 -4.20
CA LEU A 89 -0.37 -6.68 -2.85
C LEU A 89 -1.63 -6.18 -2.15
N VAL A 90 -1.89 -4.86 -2.20
CA VAL A 90 -3.13 -4.25 -1.69
C VAL A 90 -4.33 -4.98 -2.30
N ASP A 91 -4.41 -5.08 -3.62
CA ASP A 91 -5.50 -5.79 -4.30
C ASP A 91 -5.62 -7.25 -3.81
N LEU A 92 -4.53 -7.99 -3.71
CA LEU A 92 -4.56 -9.38 -3.24
C LEU A 92 -5.11 -9.51 -1.80
N PHE A 93 -4.69 -8.63 -0.89
CA PHE A 93 -5.14 -8.66 0.50
C PHE A 93 -6.59 -8.16 0.67
N PHE A 94 -7.02 -7.16 -0.10
CA PHE A 94 -8.40 -6.64 -0.02
C PHE A 94 -9.42 -7.50 -0.78
N ILE A 95 -9.07 -8.13 -1.91
CA ILE A 95 -9.95 -9.09 -2.60
C ILE A 95 -10.05 -10.41 -1.81
N SER A 96 -8.96 -10.90 -1.20
CA SER A 96 -9.02 -12.12 -0.38
C SER A 96 -9.82 -11.92 0.91
N GLY A 97 -9.88 -10.71 1.47
CA GLY A 97 -10.75 -10.39 2.60
C GLY A 97 -12.24 -10.35 2.22
N MET A 98 -12.56 -9.87 1.01
CA MET A 98 -13.95 -9.67 0.57
C MET A 98 -14.63 -10.96 0.06
N VAL A 99 -13.88 -12.01 -0.29
CA VAL A 99 -14.42 -13.35 -0.58
C VAL A 99 -14.68 -14.16 0.72
N GLY A 100 -14.05 -13.77 1.83
CA GLY A 100 -14.25 -14.40 3.14
C GLY A 100 -15.50 -13.94 3.89
N ASP A 101 -16.17 -12.87 3.45
CA ASP A 101 -17.15 -12.14 4.28
C ASP A 101 -18.55 -12.00 3.65
N ARG A 102 -18.98 -12.98 2.85
CA ARG A 102 -20.38 -13.08 2.39
C ARG A 102 -21.32 -13.83 3.35
N ASN A 103 -20.87 -14.11 4.57
CA ASN A 103 -21.69 -14.73 5.61
C ASN A 103 -21.82 -13.87 6.89
N ALA A 104 -21.30 -12.65 6.93
CA ALA A 104 -21.47 -11.74 8.06
C ALA A 104 -22.76 -10.92 7.95
N SER A 105 -23.88 -11.62 7.86
CA SER A 105 -25.19 -11.07 8.21
C SER A 105 -25.83 -12.00 9.22
N SER A 106 -25.42 -11.88 10.48
CA SER A 106 -26.29 -11.96 11.67
C SER A 106 -25.45 -12.00 12.94
N ALA A 107 -25.83 -11.14 13.89
CA ALA A 107 -25.57 -11.22 15.32
C ALA A 107 -24.14 -10.97 15.84
N GLU A 108 -23.97 -9.74 16.35
CA GLU A 108 -23.56 -9.46 17.74
C GLU A 108 -22.26 -10.10 18.26
N ASP A 109 -21.29 -9.23 18.52
CA ASP A 109 -20.02 -9.45 19.25
C ASP A 109 -18.87 -10.10 18.45
N ASN A 110 -18.23 -9.31 17.57
CA ASN A 110 -17.06 -9.70 16.78
C ASN A 110 -15.87 -8.77 17.05
N SER A 111 -15.22 -8.91 18.21
CA SER A 111 -13.76 -8.70 18.23
C SER A 111 -13.11 -9.95 17.61
N PRO A 112 -12.17 -9.81 16.66
CA PRO A 112 -11.52 -10.96 16.06
C PRO A 112 -10.82 -11.77 17.15
N VAL A 113 -11.06 -13.08 17.15
CA VAL A 113 -10.47 -14.03 18.09
C VAL A 113 -8.96 -14.03 17.86
N SER A 114 -8.25 -13.19 18.60
CA SER A 114 -6.84 -12.87 18.39
C SER A 114 -5.90 -13.73 19.23
N SER A 115 -6.43 -14.61 20.09
CA SER A 115 -5.62 -15.46 20.94
C SER A 115 -6.07 -16.92 20.94
N SER A 116 -5.09 -17.84 20.84
CA SER A 116 -5.29 -19.28 21.06
C SER A 116 -5.80 -19.60 22.47
N LEU A 117 -5.58 -18.67 23.41
CA LEU A 117 -6.10 -18.71 24.78
C LEU A 117 -7.63 -18.57 24.80
N ASP A 118 -8.20 -17.69 23.99
CA ASP A 118 -9.66 -17.49 23.91
C ASP A 118 -10.35 -18.70 23.28
N LEU A 119 -9.71 -19.36 22.32
CA LEU A 119 -10.19 -20.61 21.74
C LEU A 119 -10.23 -21.73 22.79
N ALA A 120 -9.22 -21.81 23.67
CA ALA A 120 -9.20 -22.76 24.78
C ALA A 120 -10.27 -22.46 25.85
N GLN A 121 -10.53 -21.18 26.12
CA GLN A 121 -11.61 -20.78 27.02
C GLN A 121 -12.99 -21.05 26.42
N ARG A 122 -13.18 -20.88 25.11
CA ARG A 122 -14.44 -21.25 24.44
C ARG A 122 -14.62 -22.77 24.36
N SER A 123 -13.58 -23.54 24.04
CA SER A 123 -13.68 -25.00 23.96
C SER A 123 -14.05 -25.62 25.32
N SER A 124 -13.42 -25.16 26.41
CA SER A 124 -13.76 -25.62 27.77
C SER A 124 -15.19 -25.27 28.19
N ARG A 125 -15.69 -24.08 27.86
CA ARG A 125 -17.09 -23.69 28.10
C ARG A 125 -18.06 -24.56 27.29
N LEU A 126 -17.71 -24.89 26.06
CA LEU A 126 -18.55 -25.69 25.16
C LEU A 126 -18.62 -27.15 25.60
N GLU A 127 -17.52 -27.71 26.11
CA GLU A 127 -17.50 -29.04 26.73
C GLU A 127 -18.33 -29.11 28.02
N ALA A 128 -18.25 -28.09 28.87
CA ALA A 128 -19.07 -28.00 30.07
C ALA A 128 -20.58 -27.92 29.73
N ALA A 129 -20.93 -27.12 28.71
CA ALA A 129 -22.30 -27.01 28.21
C ALA A 129 -22.81 -28.33 27.61
N ARG A 130 -21.98 -29.05 26.83
CA ARG A 130 -22.34 -30.39 26.30
C ARG A 130 -22.58 -31.40 27.41
N LYS A 131 -21.76 -31.40 28.48
CA LYS A 131 -21.97 -32.26 29.64
C LYS A 131 -23.30 -31.97 30.33
N MET A 132 -23.62 -30.69 30.57
CA MET A 132 -24.92 -30.32 31.16
C MET A 132 -26.12 -30.70 30.28
N HIS A 133 -26.01 -30.50 28.96
CA HIS A 133 -27.07 -30.87 28.02
C HIS A 133 -27.30 -32.39 27.99
N SER A 134 -26.24 -33.20 28.07
CA SER A 134 -26.36 -34.66 28.17
C SER A 134 -27.01 -35.14 29.47
N MET A 135 -26.89 -34.37 30.57
CA MET A 135 -27.61 -34.66 31.82
C MET A 135 -29.11 -34.34 31.73
N HIS A 136 -29.48 -33.32 30.93
CA HIS A 136 -30.89 -32.98 30.68
C HIS A 136 -31.57 -33.88 29.64
N ALA A 137 -30.79 -34.52 28.76
CA ALA A 137 -31.29 -35.46 27.75
C ALA A 137 -31.43 -36.91 28.26
N ARG A 138 -31.57 -37.13 29.58
CA ARG A 138 -32.04 -38.43 30.07
C ARG A 138 -33.54 -38.53 29.75
N PRO A 139 -33.97 -39.41 28.82
CA PRO A 139 -35.39 -39.59 28.57
C PRO A 139 -36.03 -40.09 29.87
N ARG A 140 -36.98 -39.32 30.41
CA ARG A 140 -38.00 -39.84 31.34
C ARG A 140 -38.95 -40.74 30.53
N GLY A 141 -38.39 -41.82 29.99
CA GLY A 141 -39.10 -42.86 29.28
C GLY A 141 -39.68 -43.85 30.27
N MET A 142 -40.99 -43.71 30.49
CA MET A 142 -41.91 -44.82 30.74
C MET A 142 -41.67 -45.64 32.01
N MET A 143 -42.12 -45.08 33.13
CA MET A 143 -42.58 -45.88 34.26
C MET A 143 -43.93 -46.52 33.90
N ARG A 144 -43.89 -47.86 33.75
CA ARG A 144 -44.89 -48.86 34.13
C ARG A 144 -46.22 -48.95 33.35
N ARG A 145 -46.34 -50.12 32.70
CA ARG A 145 -47.46 -51.10 32.74
C ARG A 145 -48.83 -50.61 33.19
#